data_AF-A0A841CNS1-F1
#
_entry.id   AF-A0A841CNS1-F1
#
_cell.length_a   1.000
_cell.length_b   1.000
_cell.length_c   1.000
_cell.angle_alpha   90.00
_cell.angle_beta   90.00
_cell.angle_gamma   90.00
#
_symmetry.space_group_name_H-M   'P 1'
#
loop_
_entity.id
_entity.type
_entity.pdbx_description
1 polymer ?
#
loop_
_entity_poly.entity_id
_entity_poly.type
_entity_poly.pdbx_seq_one_letter_code
_entity_poly.pdbx_strand_id
1 'polypeptide(L)'
;MPTEKERLDSVEPTVAELVTQTQLLTAELGRVSARLHVLERRLSGAGSGPDEDFDAVDEEIADVVAALRAAWDAEQEVLADSVRIELRQEVAEYDALQERRDAGRARLASGRMPRFERDALEHEVHQLDWQIGARESGAQEAAARLAADEAAAGDSWRQEAILAGEKAREEIWDVAVRRLERALAADSRLPVWFRVGMGEITSPDPNPWVRAATGLIAYRLEYAVGTAVDPLGEPPSAGSGSAAWVRRTEVHADLMDQLQSLRP
;
A
#
# COMPACT_ATOMS: atom_id res chain seq x y z
N MET A 1 7.37 46.25 -67.48
CA MET A 1 6.12 45.89 -66.76
C MET A 1 6.13 44.38 -66.67
N PRO A 2 6.22 43.77 -65.46
CA PRO A 2 6.18 42.31 -65.33
C PRO A 2 4.86 41.78 -65.88
N THR A 3 4.94 40.71 -66.66
CA THR A 3 3.79 40.03 -67.25
C THR A 3 2.92 39.40 -66.17
N GLU A 4 1.64 39.20 -66.45
CA GLU A 4 0.70 38.59 -65.50
C GLU A 4 1.16 37.21 -65.03
N LYS A 5 1.88 36.48 -65.90
CA LYS A 5 2.52 35.20 -65.60
C LYS A 5 3.68 35.35 -64.60
N GLU A 6 4.58 36.32 -64.78
CA GLU A 6 5.68 36.57 -63.83
C GLU A 6 5.18 37.06 -62.45
N ARG A 7 4.01 37.73 -62.42
CA ARG A 7 3.32 38.06 -61.17
C ARG A 7 2.70 36.83 -60.51
N LEU A 8 2.14 35.90 -61.28
CA LEU A 8 1.63 34.63 -60.75
C LEU A 8 2.76 33.74 -60.22
N ASP A 9 3.83 33.59 -60.98
CA ASP A 9 4.99 32.74 -60.65
C ASP A 9 5.71 33.23 -59.37
N SER A 10 5.60 34.52 -59.04
CA SER A 10 6.15 35.09 -57.79
C SER A 10 5.21 35.00 -56.59
N VAL A 11 3.89 34.94 -56.82
CA VAL A 11 2.87 34.88 -55.75
C VAL A 11 2.55 33.44 -55.35
N GLU A 12 2.57 32.50 -56.30
CA GLU A 12 2.26 31.08 -56.08
C GLU A 12 3.13 30.41 -54.99
N PRO A 13 4.47 30.58 -54.95
CA PRO A 13 5.29 30.01 -53.88
C PRO A 13 4.99 30.64 -52.51
N THR A 14 4.69 31.94 -52.46
CA THR A 14 4.31 32.63 -51.22
C THR A 14 2.96 32.15 -50.70
N VAL A 15 2.00 31.91 -51.60
CA VAL A 15 0.71 31.32 -51.23
C VAL A 15 0.89 29.89 -50.70
N ALA A 16 1.73 29.07 -51.33
CA ALA A 16 2.02 27.72 -50.86
C ALA A 16 2.70 27.69 -49.48
N GLU A 17 3.63 28.61 -49.23
CA GLU A 17 4.27 28.79 -47.92
C GLU A 17 3.26 29.21 -46.84
N LEU A 18 2.40 30.19 -47.16
CA LEU A 18 1.36 30.67 -46.25
C LEU A 18 0.35 29.57 -45.89
N VAL A 19 -0.04 28.73 -46.87
CA VAL A 19 -0.93 27.57 -46.63
C VAL A 19 -0.27 26.57 -45.69
N THR A 20 1.03 26.29 -45.88
CA THR A 20 1.78 25.37 -45.02
C THR A 20 1.90 25.93 -43.59
N GLN A 21 2.18 27.22 -43.45
CA GLN A 21 2.22 27.89 -42.15
C GLN A 21 0.85 27.90 -41.45
N THR A 22 -0.25 28.14 -42.18
CA THR A 22 -1.59 28.08 -41.58
C THR A 22 -1.95 26.68 -41.12
N GLN A 23 -1.57 25.63 -41.85
CA GLN A 23 -1.79 24.25 -41.43
C GLN A 23 -0.99 23.91 -40.16
N LEU A 24 0.29 24.31 -40.11
CA LEU A 24 1.14 24.12 -38.93
C LEU A 24 0.57 24.85 -37.70
N LEU A 25 0.22 26.13 -37.86
CA LEU A 25 -0.36 26.93 -36.78
C LEU A 25 -1.72 26.38 -36.34
N THR A 26 -2.54 25.84 -37.25
CA THR A 26 -3.82 25.21 -36.90
C THR A 26 -3.59 23.93 -36.10
N ALA A 27 -2.60 23.12 -36.48
CA ALA A 27 -2.23 21.92 -35.73
C ALA A 27 -1.66 22.28 -34.35
N GLU A 28 -0.83 23.33 -34.25
CA GLU A 28 -0.32 23.83 -32.98
C GLU A 28 -1.41 24.42 -32.10
N LEU A 29 -2.32 25.21 -32.66
CA LEU A 29 -3.49 25.73 -31.94
C LEU A 29 -4.38 24.58 -31.45
N GLY A 30 -4.58 23.55 -32.27
CA GLY A 30 -5.30 22.33 -31.86
C GLY A 30 -4.63 21.63 -30.67
N ARG A 31 -3.30 21.50 -30.69
CA ARG A 31 -2.54 20.95 -29.56
C ARG A 31 -2.62 21.83 -28.32
N VAL A 32 -2.46 23.15 -28.48
CA VAL A 32 -2.51 24.10 -27.37
C VAL A 32 -3.91 24.15 -26.76
N SER A 33 -4.97 24.19 -27.56
CA SER A 33 -6.37 24.10 -27.06
C SER A 33 -6.65 22.79 -26.36
N ALA A 34 -6.21 21.64 -26.90
CA ALA A 34 -6.37 20.36 -26.22
C ALA A 34 -5.65 20.35 -24.87
N ARG A 35 -4.45 20.93 -24.81
CA ARG A 35 -3.67 21.05 -23.58
C ARG A 35 -4.30 22.04 -22.60
N LEU A 36 -4.88 23.14 -23.09
CA LEU A 36 -5.65 24.11 -22.30
C LEU A 36 -6.92 23.48 -21.73
N HIS A 37 -7.67 22.69 -22.51
CA HIS A 37 -8.82 21.94 -22.00
C HIS A 37 -8.45 20.89 -20.98
N VAL A 38 -7.32 20.21 -21.15
CA VAL A 38 -6.81 19.28 -20.13
C VAL A 38 -6.38 20.05 -18.87
N LEU A 39 -5.77 21.23 -19.01
CA LEU A 39 -5.39 22.08 -17.88
C LEU A 39 -6.59 22.73 -17.19
N GLU A 40 -7.62 23.14 -17.95
CA GLU A 40 -8.90 23.60 -17.44
C GLU A 40 -9.59 22.46 -16.69
N ARG A 41 -9.60 21.24 -17.24
CA ARG A 41 -10.07 20.02 -16.56
C ARG A 41 -9.28 19.70 -15.28
N ARG A 42 -7.97 19.96 -15.26
CA ARG A 42 -7.08 19.78 -14.10
C ARG A 42 -7.31 20.84 -13.02
N LEU A 43 -7.53 22.10 -13.40
CA LEU A 43 -7.92 23.18 -12.48
C LEU A 43 -9.36 22.99 -12.00
N SER A 44 -10.23 22.43 -12.84
CA SER A 44 -11.62 22.09 -12.57
C SER A 44 -11.77 20.67 -12.05
N GLY A 45 -11.06 20.31 -11.01
CA GLY A 45 -11.59 19.30 -10.10
C GLY A 45 -13.06 19.54 -9.64
N ALA A 46 -13.64 20.70 -9.97
CA ALA A 46 -15.07 20.89 -10.21
C ALA A 46 -15.49 20.45 -11.63
N GLY A 47 -15.54 19.14 -11.91
CA GLY A 47 -16.20 18.62 -13.12
C GLY A 47 -17.56 19.29 -13.38
N SER A 48 -18.04 19.26 -14.62
CA SER A 48 -19.34 19.89 -14.91
C SER A 48 -20.54 19.04 -14.48
N GLY A 49 -20.29 17.74 -14.27
CA GLY A 49 -21.27 16.73 -13.87
C GLY A 49 -21.64 16.72 -12.38
N PRO A 50 -22.41 15.69 -11.95
CA PRO A 50 -22.75 15.47 -10.54
C PRO A 50 -21.50 15.19 -9.71
N ASP A 51 -21.63 15.35 -8.40
CA ASP A 51 -20.61 14.95 -7.43
C ASP A 51 -20.52 13.41 -7.42
N GLU A 52 -19.32 12.89 -7.72
CA GLU A 52 -19.02 11.47 -7.61
C GLU A 52 -18.65 11.17 -6.16
N ASP A 53 -19.24 10.12 -5.59
CA ASP A 53 -18.86 9.62 -4.27
C ASP A 53 -18.15 8.27 -4.42
N PHE A 54 -16.82 8.32 -4.41
CA PHE A 54 -16.00 7.11 -4.48
C PHE A 54 -16.07 6.25 -3.21
N ASP A 55 -16.49 6.83 -2.08
CA ASP A 55 -16.59 6.13 -0.79
C ASP A 55 -17.99 5.48 -0.60
N ALA A 56 -18.93 5.71 -1.54
CA ALA A 56 -20.28 5.19 -1.45
C ALA A 56 -20.32 3.65 -1.43
N VAL A 57 -21.05 3.06 -0.48
CA VAL A 57 -21.33 1.62 -0.42
C VAL A 57 -22.75 1.38 -0.90
N ASP A 58 -22.88 1.04 -2.17
CA ASP A 58 -24.14 0.68 -2.83
C ASP A 58 -24.43 -0.83 -2.68
N GLU A 59 -25.58 -1.28 -3.18
CA GLU A 59 -25.96 -2.70 -3.16
C GLU A 59 -24.99 -3.59 -3.97
N GLU A 60 -24.26 -3.04 -4.95
CA GLU A 60 -23.29 -3.80 -5.75
C GLU A 60 -22.07 -4.21 -4.92
N ILE A 61 -21.60 -3.31 -4.04
CA ILE A 61 -20.34 -3.52 -3.30
C ILE A 61 -20.54 -3.82 -1.81
N ALA A 62 -21.79 -3.79 -1.33
CA ALA A 62 -22.11 -4.03 0.08
C ALA A 62 -21.57 -5.37 0.60
N ASP A 63 -21.73 -6.44 -0.17
CA ASP A 63 -21.25 -7.78 0.20
C ASP A 63 -19.72 -7.86 0.22
N VAL A 64 -19.05 -7.19 -0.72
CA VAL A 64 -17.59 -7.10 -0.79
C VAL A 64 -17.05 -6.39 0.45
N VAL A 65 -17.61 -5.23 0.79
CA VAL A 65 -17.22 -4.46 1.98
C VAL A 65 -17.53 -5.24 3.27
N ALA A 66 -18.63 -5.98 3.32
CA ALA A 66 -18.96 -6.84 4.47
C ALA A 66 -17.93 -7.96 4.65
N ALA A 67 -17.51 -8.61 3.55
CA ALA A 67 -16.45 -9.62 3.58
C ALA A 67 -15.10 -9.04 4.03
N LEU A 68 -14.73 -7.84 3.55
CA LEU A 68 -13.51 -7.15 3.99
C LEU A 68 -13.54 -6.83 5.48
N ARG A 69 -14.68 -6.40 6.03
CA ARG A 69 -14.83 -6.15 7.47
C ARG A 69 -14.73 -7.44 8.29
N ALA A 70 -15.39 -8.51 7.85
CA ALA A 70 -15.26 -9.81 8.51
C ALA A 70 -13.81 -10.33 8.50
N ALA A 71 -13.10 -10.14 7.39
CA ALA A 71 -11.69 -10.46 7.29
C ALA A 71 -10.83 -9.59 8.21
N TRP A 72 -11.09 -8.28 8.28
CA TRP A 72 -10.41 -7.37 9.20
C TRP A 72 -10.54 -7.83 10.65
N ASP A 73 -11.76 -8.17 11.08
CA ASP A 73 -12.02 -8.66 12.44
C ASP A 73 -11.31 -9.99 12.71
N ALA A 74 -11.28 -10.90 11.74
CA ALA A 74 -10.55 -12.16 11.85
C ALA A 74 -9.03 -11.97 11.91
N GLU A 75 -8.48 -11.08 11.08
CA GLU A 75 -7.04 -10.78 10.98
C GLU A 75 -6.50 -9.98 12.18
N GLN A 76 -7.37 -9.34 12.98
CA GLN A 76 -6.94 -8.70 14.23
C GLN A 76 -6.54 -9.72 15.30
N GLU A 77 -7.11 -10.92 15.26
CA GLU A 77 -6.87 -11.99 16.24
C GLU A 77 -5.67 -12.89 15.86
N VAL A 78 -5.12 -12.71 14.66
CA VAL A 78 -4.00 -13.50 14.12
C VAL A 78 -2.77 -12.60 14.00
N LEU A 79 -1.59 -13.15 14.24
CA LEU A 79 -0.33 -12.43 14.07
C LEU A 79 0.07 -12.36 12.59
N ALA A 80 0.70 -11.26 12.22
CA ALA A 80 1.36 -11.16 10.92
C ALA A 80 2.52 -12.16 10.80
N ASP A 81 2.83 -12.59 9.59
CA ASP A 81 3.90 -13.57 9.33
C ASP A 81 5.27 -13.08 9.80
N SER A 82 5.58 -11.80 9.56
CA SER A 82 6.81 -11.14 10.02
C SER A 82 6.96 -11.21 11.54
N VAL A 83 5.88 -10.87 12.26
CA VAL A 83 5.82 -10.92 13.72
C VAL A 83 5.93 -12.36 14.23
N ARG A 84 5.30 -13.32 13.56
CA ARG A 84 5.41 -14.74 13.91
C ARG A 84 6.85 -15.24 13.78
N ILE A 85 7.57 -14.80 12.76
CA ILE A 85 8.99 -15.13 12.56
C ILE A 85 9.84 -14.56 13.70
N GLU A 86 9.65 -13.28 14.04
CA GLU A 86 10.39 -12.61 15.12
C GLU A 86 10.16 -13.30 16.47
N LEU A 87 8.91 -13.58 16.83
CA LEU A 87 8.59 -14.27 18.10
C LEU A 87 9.16 -15.69 18.14
N ARG A 88 9.12 -16.42 17.02
CA ARG A 88 9.73 -17.77 16.94
C ARG A 88 11.24 -17.71 17.10
N GLN A 89 11.90 -16.69 16.56
CA GLN A 89 13.33 -16.47 16.75
C GLN A 89 13.64 -16.17 18.22
N GLU A 90 12.86 -15.32 18.87
CA GLU A 90 13.02 -15.02 20.30
C GLU A 90 12.92 -16.27 21.18
N VAL A 91 11.89 -17.10 20.97
CA VAL A 91 11.72 -18.37 21.68
C VAL A 91 12.88 -19.33 21.39
N ALA A 92 13.27 -19.48 20.12
CA ALA A 92 14.36 -20.37 19.74
C ALA A 92 15.73 -19.94 20.32
N GLU A 93 15.99 -18.62 20.38
CA GLU A 93 17.19 -18.09 21.02
C GLU A 93 17.20 -18.39 22.52
N TYR A 94 16.06 -18.25 23.18
CA TYR A 94 15.92 -18.57 24.59
C TYR A 94 16.13 -20.07 24.87
N ASP A 95 15.51 -20.94 24.08
CA ASP A 95 15.68 -22.38 24.20
C ASP A 95 17.14 -22.81 23.96
N ALA A 96 17.81 -22.21 22.98
CA ALA A 96 19.23 -22.47 22.72
C ALA A 96 20.14 -22.06 23.91
N LEU A 97 19.80 -20.99 24.64
CA LEU A 97 20.51 -20.62 25.87
C LEU A 97 20.30 -21.67 26.97
N GLN A 98 19.06 -22.15 27.13
CA GLN A 98 18.75 -23.22 28.09
C GLN A 98 19.51 -24.51 27.78
N GLU A 99 19.51 -24.94 26.52
CA GLU A 99 20.22 -26.15 26.08
C GLU A 99 21.72 -26.05 26.33
N ARG A 100 22.34 -24.90 26.03
CA ARG A 100 23.77 -24.66 26.31
C ARG A 100 24.07 -24.72 27.81
N ARG A 101 23.21 -24.12 28.63
CA ARG A 101 23.32 -24.10 30.09
C ARG A 101 23.20 -25.51 30.66
N ASP A 102 22.25 -26.29 30.17
CA ASP A 102 22.01 -27.67 30.63
C ASP A 102 23.14 -28.60 30.21
N ALA A 103 23.66 -28.45 28.99
CA ALA A 103 24.86 -29.16 28.52
C ALA A 103 26.10 -28.83 29.37
N GLY A 104 26.28 -27.55 29.73
CA GLY A 104 27.34 -27.10 30.63
C GLY A 104 27.23 -27.72 32.02
N ARG A 105 26.03 -27.70 32.61
CA ARG A 105 25.74 -28.33 33.91
C ARG A 105 25.97 -29.84 33.89
N ALA A 106 25.53 -30.52 32.84
CA ALA A 106 25.75 -31.96 32.68
C ALA A 106 27.26 -32.30 32.61
N ARG A 107 28.05 -31.47 31.91
CA ARG A 107 29.51 -31.60 31.86
C ARG A 107 30.15 -31.41 33.23
N LEU A 108 29.78 -30.37 33.98
CA LEU A 108 30.25 -30.14 35.35
C LEU A 108 29.95 -31.34 36.26
N ALA A 109 28.74 -31.90 36.16
CA ALA A 109 28.31 -33.06 36.95
C ALA A 109 29.10 -34.33 36.62
N SER A 110 29.60 -34.49 35.39
CA SER A 110 30.39 -35.66 34.97
C SER A 110 31.77 -35.77 35.66
N GLY A 111 32.25 -34.70 36.30
CA GLY A 111 33.38 -34.71 37.23
C GLY A 111 34.79 -34.91 36.63
N ARG A 112 34.92 -35.30 35.35
CA ARG A 112 36.20 -35.54 34.68
C ARG A 112 36.72 -34.28 33.97
N MET A 113 37.34 -33.37 34.71
CA MET A 113 38.00 -32.20 34.12
C MET A 113 39.07 -31.61 35.06
N PRO A 114 40.18 -31.06 34.53
CA PRO A 114 41.11 -30.24 35.27
C PRO A 114 40.42 -29.04 35.94
N ARG A 115 40.95 -28.57 37.08
CA ARG A 115 40.35 -27.48 37.86
C ARG A 115 40.13 -26.20 37.04
N PHE A 116 41.09 -25.79 36.23
CA PHE A 116 40.97 -24.56 35.43
C PHE A 116 39.85 -24.65 34.38
N GLU A 117 39.64 -25.82 33.77
CA GLU A 117 38.53 -26.05 32.83
C GLU A 117 37.18 -26.05 33.55
N ARG A 118 37.14 -26.62 34.76
CA ARG A 118 35.95 -26.56 35.63
C ARG A 118 35.57 -25.14 35.98
N ASP A 119 36.53 -24.36 36.48
CA ASP A 119 36.29 -22.98 36.91
C ASP A 119 35.82 -22.11 35.72
N ALA A 120 36.39 -22.31 34.53
CA ALA A 120 35.95 -21.63 33.30
C ALA A 120 34.52 -22.01 32.89
N LEU A 121 34.19 -23.30 32.92
CA LEU A 121 32.85 -23.79 32.58
C LEU A 121 31.80 -23.36 33.60
N GLU A 122 32.15 -23.33 34.89
CA GLU A 122 31.27 -22.83 35.95
C GLU A 122 30.96 -21.34 35.75
N HIS A 123 31.97 -20.55 35.36
CA HIS A 123 31.76 -19.15 34.97
C HIS A 123 30.83 -19.03 33.75
N GLU A 124 31.04 -19.82 32.70
CA GLU A 124 30.16 -19.82 31.52
C GLU A 124 28.70 -20.17 31.88
N VAL A 125 28.47 -21.21 32.69
CA VAL A 125 27.13 -21.58 33.15
C VAL A 125 26.48 -20.46 33.96
N HIS A 126 27.24 -19.79 34.84
CA HIS A 126 26.72 -18.67 35.61
C HIS A 126 26.33 -17.47 34.71
N GLN A 127 27.13 -17.19 33.68
CA GLN A 127 26.80 -16.16 32.68
C GLN A 127 25.52 -16.53 31.91
N LEU A 128 25.37 -17.79 31.52
CA LEU A 128 24.16 -18.27 30.84
C LEU A 128 22.93 -18.17 31.75
N ASP A 129 23.02 -18.53 33.03
CA ASP A 129 21.90 -18.38 33.98
C ASP A 129 21.46 -16.91 34.11
N TRP A 130 22.40 -15.96 34.12
CA TRP A 130 22.07 -14.53 34.11
C TRP A 130 21.37 -14.11 32.81
N GLN A 131 21.87 -14.55 31.65
CA GLN A 131 21.26 -14.24 30.35
C GLN A 131 19.84 -14.84 30.22
N ILE A 132 19.65 -16.06 30.71
CA ILE A 132 18.34 -16.72 30.75
C ILE A 132 17.38 -15.93 31.62
N GLY A 133 17.78 -15.57 32.84
CA GLY A 133 16.92 -14.78 33.74
C GLY A 133 16.55 -13.40 33.18
N ALA A 134 17.45 -12.78 32.41
CA ALA A 134 17.18 -11.49 31.76
C ALA A 134 16.19 -11.59 30.58
N ARG A 135 16.06 -12.77 29.94
CA ARG A 135 15.23 -13.00 28.75
C ARG A 135 13.96 -13.81 29.01
N GLU A 136 13.84 -14.41 30.19
CA GLU A 136 12.76 -15.35 30.53
C GLU A 136 11.36 -14.77 30.34
N SER A 137 11.11 -13.54 30.81
CA SER A 137 9.78 -12.93 30.68
C SER A 137 9.41 -12.66 29.22
N GLY A 138 10.36 -12.19 28.40
CA GLY A 138 10.14 -11.93 26.97
C GLY A 138 9.84 -13.22 26.20
N ALA A 139 10.66 -14.26 26.42
CA ALA A 139 10.44 -15.57 25.79
C ALA A 139 9.10 -16.21 26.20
N GLN A 140 8.69 -16.09 27.46
CA GLN A 140 7.38 -16.58 27.93
C GLN A 140 6.23 -15.81 27.29
N GLU A 141 6.33 -14.48 27.17
CA GLU A 141 5.34 -13.65 26.49
C GLU A 141 5.26 -13.99 24.99
N ALA A 142 6.40 -14.13 24.33
CA ALA A 142 6.49 -14.52 22.92
C ALA A 142 5.86 -15.91 22.68
N ALA A 143 6.17 -16.89 23.52
CA ALA A 143 5.57 -18.22 23.46
C ALA A 143 4.05 -18.18 23.70
N ALA A 144 3.57 -17.39 24.66
CA ALA A 144 2.14 -17.24 24.92
C ALA A 144 1.40 -16.59 23.74
N ARG A 145 2.00 -15.58 23.10
CA ARG A 145 1.46 -14.95 21.90
C ARG A 145 1.39 -15.91 20.71
N LEU A 146 2.44 -16.72 20.49
CA LEU A 146 2.45 -17.74 19.46
C LEU A 146 1.38 -18.83 19.70
N ALA A 147 1.17 -19.24 20.95
CA ALA A 147 0.12 -20.20 21.29
C ALA A 147 -1.29 -19.63 21.07
N ALA A 148 -1.50 -18.35 21.38
CA ALA A 148 -2.75 -17.66 21.09
C ALA A 148 -3.01 -17.53 19.58
N ASP A 149 -1.98 -17.22 18.79
CA ASP A 149 -2.05 -17.19 17.33
C ASP A 149 -2.39 -18.57 16.75
N GLU A 150 -1.77 -19.64 17.23
CA GLU A 150 -2.06 -21.01 16.78
C GLU A 150 -3.51 -21.42 17.08
N ALA A 151 -4.01 -21.06 18.27
CA ALA A 151 -5.41 -21.29 18.62
C ALA A 151 -6.36 -20.47 17.72
N ALA A 152 -6.05 -19.19 17.47
CA ALA A 152 -6.86 -18.33 16.62
C ALA A 152 -6.88 -18.82 15.17
N ALA A 153 -5.74 -19.25 14.65
CA ALA A 153 -5.57 -19.79 13.31
C ALA A 153 -6.25 -21.15 13.12
N GLY A 154 -6.49 -21.91 14.19
CA GLY A 154 -7.21 -23.19 14.16
C GLY A 154 -8.72 -23.06 13.94
N ASP A 155 -9.30 -21.87 14.14
CA ASP A 155 -10.74 -21.66 14.00
C ASP A 155 -11.16 -21.50 12.53
N SER A 156 -12.00 -22.43 12.05
CA SER A 156 -12.42 -22.50 10.64
C SER A 156 -13.11 -21.22 10.15
N TRP A 157 -13.94 -20.59 10.98
CA TRP A 157 -14.65 -19.38 10.61
C TRP A 157 -13.69 -18.20 10.32
N ARG A 158 -12.55 -18.12 11.02
CA ARG A 158 -11.53 -17.10 10.75
C ARG A 158 -10.84 -17.36 9.43
N GLN A 159 -10.46 -18.61 9.17
CA GLN A 159 -9.85 -18.99 7.89
C GLN A 159 -10.77 -18.67 6.71
N GLU A 160 -12.06 -19.01 6.83
CA GLU A 160 -13.07 -18.69 5.82
C GLU A 160 -13.23 -17.17 5.64
N ALA A 161 -13.27 -16.40 6.72
CA ALA A 161 -13.35 -14.93 6.66
C ALA A 161 -12.11 -14.31 6.00
N ILE A 162 -10.91 -14.77 6.34
CA ILE A 162 -9.64 -14.29 5.75
C ILE A 162 -9.62 -14.58 4.25
N LEU A 163 -9.94 -15.81 3.83
CA LEU A 163 -9.98 -16.19 2.42
C LEU A 163 -11.04 -15.40 1.63
N ALA A 164 -12.22 -15.19 2.23
CA ALA A 164 -13.25 -14.34 1.64
C ALA A 164 -12.77 -12.89 1.50
N GLY A 165 -12.03 -12.39 2.49
CA GLY A 165 -11.38 -11.08 2.47
C GLY A 165 -10.35 -10.94 1.35
N GLU A 166 -9.48 -11.93 1.16
CA GLU A 166 -8.51 -11.92 0.07
C GLU A 166 -9.19 -11.81 -1.30
N LYS A 167 -10.25 -12.59 -1.53
CA LYS A 167 -11.08 -12.47 -2.74
C LYS A 167 -11.73 -11.09 -2.86
N ALA A 168 -12.29 -10.59 -1.77
CA ALA A 168 -12.95 -9.28 -1.74
C ALA A 168 -11.97 -8.12 -2.02
N ARG A 169 -10.68 -8.26 -1.69
CA ARG A 169 -9.64 -7.27 -2.02
C ARG A 169 -9.34 -7.22 -3.52
N GLU A 170 -9.39 -8.35 -4.22
CA GLU A 170 -9.28 -8.35 -5.68
C GLU A 170 -10.52 -7.68 -6.30
N GLU A 171 -11.71 -8.01 -5.80
CA GLU A 171 -12.96 -7.43 -6.29
C GLU A 171 -13.07 -5.92 -6.03
N ILE A 172 -12.60 -5.42 -4.88
CA ILE A 172 -12.63 -3.99 -4.57
C ILE A 172 -11.69 -3.18 -5.49
N TRP A 173 -10.59 -3.79 -5.95
CA TRP A 173 -9.71 -3.17 -6.93
C TRP A 173 -10.43 -2.98 -8.27
N ASP A 174 -11.12 -4.02 -8.75
CA ASP A 174 -11.89 -3.95 -10.00
C ASP A 174 -13.04 -2.93 -9.89
N VAL A 175 -13.71 -2.87 -8.74
CA VAL A 175 -14.72 -1.84 -8.42
C VAL A 175 -14.11 -0.45 -8.50
N ALA A 176 -12.95 -0.23 -7.89
CA ALA A 176 -12.26 1.05 -7.89
C ALA A 176 -11.88 1.48 -9.32
N VAL A 177 -11.38 0.56 -10.16
CA VAL A 177 -11.09 0.83 -11.58
C VAL A 177 -12.36 1.28 -12.30
N ARG A 178 -13.45 0.51 -12.21
CA ARG A 178 -14.72 0.83 -12.88
C ARG A 178 -15.28 2.18 -12.43
N ARG A 179 -15.17 2.52 -11.14
CA ARG A 179 -15.59 3.81 -10.60
C ARG A 179 -14.78 4.96 -11.18
N LEU A 180 -13.46 4.82 -11.20
CA LEU A 180 -12.57 5.84 -11.77
C LEU A 180 -12.84 6.04 -13.26
N GLU A 181 -12.93 4.97 -14.05
CA GLU A 181 -13.19 5.04 -15.48
C GLU A 181 -14.54 5.71 -15.80
N ARG A 182 -15.60 5.34 -15.07
CA ARG A 182 -16.92 5.95 -15.22
C ARG A 182 -16.91 7.43 -14.88
N ALA A 183 -16.29 7.81 -13.76
CA ALA A 183 -16.23 9.20 -13.31
C ALA A 183 -15.48 10.08 -14.31
N LEU A 184 -14.36 9.57 -14.85
CA LEU A 184 -13.56 10.25 -15.87
C LEU A 184 -14.30 10.34 -17.22
N ALA A 185 -15.00 9.28 -17.63
CA ALA A 185 -15.77 9.27 -18.87
C ALA A 185 -16.97 10.23 -18.81
N ALA A 186 -17.60 10.36 -17.64
CA ALA A 186 -18.77 11.21 -17.40
C ALA A 186 -18.42 12.66 -17.01
N ASP A 187 -17.14 13.04 -16.90
CA ASP A 187 -16.69 14.38 -16.46
C ASP A 187 -17.28 14.78 -15.08
N SER A 188 -17.32 13.81 -14.15
CA SER A 188 -17.92 13.98 -12.82
C SER A 188 -17.05 14.84 -11.90
N ARG A 189 -17.67 15.49 -10.91
CA ARG A 189 -16.93 16.24 -9.88
C ARG A 189 -16.31 15.27 -8.89
N LEU A 190 -14.99 15.25 -8.84
CA LEU A 190 -14.25 14.31 -7.99
C LEU A 190 -14.22 14.79 -6.53
N PRO A 191 -14.25 13.87 -5.54
CA PRO A 191 -14.15 14.20 -4.13
C PRO A 191 -12.94 15.08 -3.79
N VAL A 192 -13.08 15.95 -2.79
CA VAL A 192 -12.00 16.87 -2.37
C VAL A 192 -10.74 16.11 -1.98
N TRP A 193 -10.86 15.05 -1.16
CA TRP A 193 -9.73 14.22 -0.75
C TRP A 193 -8.98 13.64 -1.95
N PHE A 194 -9.70 13.23 -3.01
CA PHE A 194 -9.11 12.61 -4.19
C PHE A 194 -8.26 13.64 -4.95
N ARG A 195 -8.80 14.86 -5.09
CA ARG A 195 -8.11 15.98 -5.75
C ARG A 195 -6.90 16.46 -4.98
N VAL A 196 -7.00 16.53 -3.66
CA VAL A 196 -5.89 16.92 -2.78
C VAL A 196 -4.80 15.85 -2.78
N GLY A 197 -5.18 14.57 -2.78
CA GLY A 197 -4.25 13.45 -2.67
C GLY A 197 -3.48 13.13 -3.96
N MET A 198 -4.16 13.09 -5.11
CA MET A 198 -3.62 12.50 -6.34
C MET A 198 -2.71 13.40 -7.17
N GLY A 199 -2.80 14.73 -7.00
CA GLY A 199 -2.09 15.66 -7.88
C GLY A 199 -2.50 15.54 -9.35
N GLU A 200 -1.63 15.98 -10.26
CA GLU A 200 -1.91 15.99 -11.69
C GLU A 200 -1.67 14.63 -12.36
N ILE A 201 -2.48 14.30 -13.37
CA ILE A 201 -2.26 13.13 -14.23
C ILE A 201 -0.88 13.25 -14.89
N THR A 202 -0.04 12.25 -14.67
CA THR A 202 1.33 12.19 -15.20
C THR A 202 1.34 12.15 -16.73
N SER A 203 2.33 12.80 -17.34
CA SER A 203 2.54 12.85 -18.78
C SER A 203 4.01 12.58 -19.09
N PRO A 204 4.35 11.77 -20.12
CA PRO A 204 3.46 11.22 -21.15
C PRO A 204 2.67 9.97 -20.73
N ASP A 205 3.09 9.27 -19.68
CA ASP A 205 2.46 8.03 -19.23
C ASP A 205 1.49 8.27 -18.05
N PRO A 206 0.17 8.06 -18.22
CA PRO A 206 -0.82 8.22 -17.15
C PRO A 206 -0.95 6.97 -16.25
N ASN A 207 -0.34 5.83 -16.61
CA ASN A 207 -0.55 4.56 -15.91
C ASN A 207 -0.18 4.61 -14.41
N PRO A 208 0.95 5.23 -13.99
CA PRO A 208 1.28 5.35 -12.57
C PRO A 208 0.21 6.10 -11.78
N TRP A 209 -0.34 7.17 -12.37
CA TRP A 209 -1.41 7.95 -11.76
C TRP A 209 -2.71 7.13 -11.65
N VAL A 210 -3.11 6.42 -12.70
CA VAL A 210 -4.31 5.57 -12.68
C VAL A 210 -4.19 4.48 -11.62
N ARG A 211 -3.03 3.83 -11.53
CA ARG A 211 -2.78 2.79 -10.52
C ARG A 211 -2.89 3.33 -9.09
N ALA A 212 -2.28 4.48 -8.80
CA ALA A 212 -2.36 5.09 -7.49
C ALA A 212 -3.78 5.59 -7.17
N ALA A 213 -4.52 6.12 -8.15
CA ALA A 213 -5.91 6.53 -8.00
C ALA A 213 -6.82 5.36 -7.63
N THR A 214 -6.71 4.26 -8.37
CA THR A 214 -7.44 3.03 -8.08
C THR A 214 -7.09 2.50 -6.69
N GLY A 215 -5.80 2.44 -6.36
CA GLY A 215 -5.36 1.97 -5.06
C GLY A 215 -5.83 2.83 -3.90
N LEU A 216 -5.90 4.15 -4.11
CA LEU A 216 -6.44 5.06 -3.10
C LEU A 216 -7.96 4.86 -2.89
N ILE A 217 -8.74 4.68 -3.96
CA ILE A 217 -10.18 4.40 -3.84
C ILE A 217 -10.39 3.05 -3.13
N ALA A 218 -9.68 2.00 -3.56
CA ALA A 218 -9.74 0.67 -2.95
C ALA A 218 -9.38 0.72 -1.46
N TYR A 219 -8.32 1.43 -1.10
CA TYR A 219 -7.87 1.60 0.30
C TYR A 219 -8.95 2.24 1.17
N ARG A 220 -9.58 3.32 0.69
CA ARG A 220 -10.61 4.01 1.47
C ARG A 220 -11.86 3.15 1.65
N LEU A 221 -12.24 2.37 0.64
CA LEU A 221 -13.35 1.43 0.73
C LEU A 221 -13.04 0.27 1.68
N GLU A 222 -11.83 -0.31 1.62
CA GLU A 222 -11.41 -1.41 2.48
C GLU A 222 -11.34 -0.99 3.96
N TYR A 223 -10.69 0.13 4.26
CA TYR A 223 -10.43 0.58 5.63
C TYR A 223 -11.44 1.62 6.14
N ALA A 224 -12.51 1.86 5.39
CA ALA A 224 -13.57 2.83 5.70
C ALA A 224 -13.05 4.22 6.10
N VAL A 225 -12.05 4.73 5.35
CA VAL A 225 -11.46 6.04 5.61
C VAL A 225 -12.43 7.11 5.13
N GLY A 226 -13.06 7.82 6.07
CA GLY A 226 -14.06 8.87 5.80
C GLY A 226 -13.53 10.30 5.85
N THR A 227 -12.21 10.51 5.99
CA THR A 227 -11.67 11.86 6.15
C THR A 227 -11.83 12.67 4.86
N ALA A 228 -12.35 13.89 4.97
CA ALA A 228 -12.73 14.71 3.82
C ALA A 228 -11.54 15.37 3.08
N VAL A 229 -10.40 15.53 3.76
CA VAL A 229 -9.22 16.23 3.25
C VAL A 229 -8.00 15.31 3.20
N ASP A 230 -7.83 14.48 4.22
CA ASP A 230 -6.77 13.49 4.27
C ASP A 230 -7.19 12.23 3.49
N PRO A 231 -6.58 11.95 2.33
CA PRO A 231 -6.98 10.82 1.48
C PRO A 231 -6.73 9.46 2.15
N LEU A 232 -5.67 9.35 2.96
CA LEU A 232 -5.28 8.10 3.63
C LEU A 232 -5.74 8.06 5.10
N GLY A 233 -6.10 9.21 5.67
CA GLY A 233 -6.55 9.31 7.05
C GLY A 233 -5.40 9.17 8.04
N GLU A 234 -5.74 8.85 9.29
CA GLU A 234 -4.72 8.72 10.34
C GLU A 234 -3.75 7.57 10.02
N PRO A 235 -2.42 7.81 10.11
CA PRO A 235 -1.43 6.79 9.81
C PRO A 235 -1.61 5.59 10.75
N PRO A 236 -1.77 4.37 10.21
CA PRO A 236 -1.89 3.17 11.02
C PRO A 236 -0.57 2.83 11.73
N SER A 237 -0.67 2.03 12.79
CA SER A 237 0.49 1.51 13.52
C SER A 237 0.49 -0.01 13.53
N ALA A 238 1.64 -0.61 13.20
CA ALA A 238 1.89 -2.03 13.31
C ALA A 238 2.21 -2.50 14.75
N GLY A 239 2.11 -1.63 15.76
CA GLY A 239 2.57 -1.90 17.12
C GLY A 239 1.89 -3.08 17.83
N SER A 240 0.67 -3.44 17.44
CA SER A 240 -0.01 -4.65 17.96
C SER A 240 0.62 -5.94 17.43
N GLY A 241 1.19 -5.90 16.23
CA GLY A 241 1.68 -7.07 15.49
C GLY A 241 0.57 -7.98 14.90
N SER A 242 -0.70 -7.59 15.00
CA SER A 242 -1.80 -8.30 14.35
C SER A 242 -1.73 -8.17 12.83
N ALA A 243 -2.14 -9.21 12.10
CA ALA A 243 -2.10 -9.26 10.65
C ALA A 243 -2.84 -8.08 10.00
N ALA A 244 -4.03 -7.72 10.52
CA ALA A 244 -4.83 -6.62 10.01
C ALA A 244 -4.07 -5.28 10.03
N TRP A 245 -3.51 -4.91 11.18
CA TRP A 245 -2.81 -3.64 11.37
C TRP A 245 -1.46 -3.59 10.64
N VAL A 246 -0.72 -4.70 10.59
CA VAL A 246 0.52 -4.79 9.81
C VAL A 246 0.21 -4.58 8.33
N ARG A 247 -0.79 -5.30 7.79
CA ARG A 247 -1.23 -5.15 6.39
C ARG A 247 -1.65 -3.72 6.08
N ARG A 248 -2.51 -3.11 6.90
CA ARG A 248 -2.93 -1.71 6.68
C ARG A 248 -1.74 -0.75 6.69
N THR A 249 -0.73 -1.00 7.53
CA THR A 249 0.49 -0.19 7.59
C THR A 249 1.34 -0.34 6.33
N GLU A 250 1.51 -1.56 5.83
CA GLU A 250 2.21 -1.84 4.58
C GLU A 250 1.50 -1.19 3.38
N VAL A 251 0.18 -1.40 3.24
CA VAL A 251 -0.60 -0.81 2.15
C VAL A 251 -0.59 0.72 2.22
N HIS A 252 -0.70 1.29 3.43
CA HIS A 252 -0.60 2.74 3.63
C HIS A 252 0.77 3.27 3.21
N ALA A 253 1.87 2.60 3.58
CA ALA A 253 3.22 2.97 3.18
C ALA A 253 3.41 2.91 1.67
N ASP A 254 3.00 1.80 1.03
CA ASP A 254 3.08 1.62 -0.42
C ASP A 254 2.30 2.70 -1.18
N LEU A 255 1.09 3.04 -0.73
CA LEU A 255 0.29 4.10 -1.33
C LEU A 255 0.91 5.47 -1.09
N MET A 256 1.46 5.72 0.09
CA MET A 256 2.15 6.98 0.38
C MET A 256 3.35 7.15 -0.55
N ASP A 257 4.16 6.11 -0.75
CA ASP A 257 5.30 6.12 -1.65
C ASP A 257 4.88 6.34 -3.10
N GLN A 258 3.80 5.67 -3.54
CA GLN A 258 3.21 5.90 -4.87
C GLN A 258 2.76 7.35 -5.03
N LEU A 259 2.00 7.91 -4.08
CA LEU A 259 1.52 9.29 -4.14
C LEU A 259 2.67 10.31 -4.11
N GLN A 260 3.72 10.05 -3.34
CA GLN A 260 4.92 10.88 -3.32
C GLN A 260 5.67 10.84 -4.66
N SER A 261 5.76 9.67 -5.30
CA SER A 261 6.41 9.52 -6.61
C SER A 261 5.71 10.27 -7.74
N LEU A 262 4.42 10.62 -7.56
CA LEU A 262 3.63 11.39 -8.51
C LEU A 262 3.78 12.92 -8.34
N ARG A 263 4.43 13.38 -7.26
CA ARG A 263 4.65 14.81 -7.03
C ARG A 263 5.86 15.28 -7.87
N PRO A 264 5.75 16.46 -8.53
CA PRO A 264 6.82 17.01 -9.36
C PRO A 264 8.04 17.49 -8.56
#